data_AF-B4L613-F1
#
_entry.id   AF-B4L613-F1
#
_cell.length_a   1.000
_cell.length_b   1.000
_cell.length_c   1.000
_cell.angle_alpha   90.00
_cell.angle_beta   90.00
_cell.angle_gamma   90.00
#
_symmetry.space_group_name_H-M   'P 1'
#
loop_
_entity.id
_entity.type
_entity.pdbx_description
1 polymer ?
#
loop_
_entity_poly.entity_id
_entity_poly.type
_entity_poly.pdbx_seq_one_letter_code
_entity_poly.pdbx_strand_id
1 'polypeptide(L)'
;MQNEQRNCRCSRRGRICVCVPRHNLDPSLIQVMNEARRLRVMEELSAVLERDLMGVDAKWVLFTMAVQSYRYEQLVVPFPPAYTTPTGLNIDSLSFVTGTMTELAAYQRRLMQKLLPPEQVELMYWLFVQSDTPQLRQVQRNDQPELWRQLDFKPDPRPHLVFRVAPKGQDVGPIKPLELANCLFYCGDMEELFAMMSAKSYDLNRSQLEFYDDLETAVNLAEWCPGWGYSICGTLLRCVAVCQLHDHKRVEVRYLLFYSMCYTKQMQAVRRRQWKKDRERVEVILDYDEREQLQERSSQTSFFNMIFSRRSALVVLGVLTLASLTLVATNMRQVSQWRTNWLTRY
;
A
#
# COMPACT_ATOMS: atom_id res chain seq x y z
N MET A 1 -0.58 -34.43 -38.25
CA MET A 1 0.22 -33.28 -37.80
C MET A 1 -0.47 -32.01 -38.26
N GLN A 2 -1.08 -31.24 -37.36
CA GLN A 2 -1.23 -29.78 -37.53
C GLN A 2 -1.61 -29.18 -36.17
N ASN A 3 -0.70 -28.34 -35.70
CA ASN A 3 -0.62 -27.77 -34.38
C ASN A 3 -1.30 -26.39 -34.44
N GLU A 4 -2.61 -26.29 -34.16
CA GLU A 4 -3.27 -24.99 -33.98
C GLU A 4 -3.01 -24.47 -32.56
N GLN A 5 -1.81 -23.96 -32.33
CA GLN A 5 -1.52 -23.07 -31.21
C GLN A 5 -2.25 -21.74 -31.45
N ARG A 6 -3.50 -21.64 -31.00
CA ARG A 6 -4.20 -20.36 -30.89
C ARG A 6 -3.62 -19.58 -29.71
N ASN A 7 -2.62 -18.74 -30.01
CA ASN A 7 -2.04 -17.80 -29.07
C ASN A 7 -3.11 -16.79 -28.58
N CYS A 8 -3.55 -16.91 -27.32
CA CYS A 8 -4.36 -15.87 -26.68
C CYS A 8 -3.53 -14.60 -26.51
N ARG A 9 -3.96 -13.48 -27.13
CA ARG A 9 -3.39 -12.13 -26.95
C ARG A 9 -3.80 -11.45 -25.64
N CYS A 10 -4.36 -12.19 -24.69
CA CYS A 10 -4.77 -11.66 -23.40
C CYS A 10 -3.55 -11.51 -22.47
N SER A 11 -2.92 -10.34 -22.46
CA SER A 11 -1.74 -9.99 -21.62
C SER A 11 -2.01 -9.94 -20.11
N ARG A 12 -2.81 -10.86 -19.55
CA ARG A 12 -3.07 -10.97 -18.11
C ARG A 12 -2.37 -12.20 -17.54
N ARG A 13 -1.09 -12.05 -17.19
CA ARG A 13 -0.38 -13.07 -16.39
C ARG A 13 -1.17 -13.30 -15.09
N GLY A 14 -1.59 -14.54 -14.84
CA GLY A 14 -2.22 -14.95 -13.58
C GLY A 14 -3.75 -14.89 -13.50
N ARG A 15 -4.48 -14.56 -14.57
CA ARG A 15 -5.97 -14.68 -14.58
C ARG A 15 -6.41 -15.62 -15.70
N ILE A 16 -7.40 -16.46 -15.41
CA ILE A 16 -8.02 -17.38 -16.37
C ILE A 16 -8.58 -16.56 -17.55
N CYS A 17 -8.10 -16.85 -18.75
CA CYS A 17 -8.65 -16.31 -19.98
C CYS A 17 -10.01 -16.96 -20.23
N VAL A 18 -11.05 -16.13 -20.35
CA VAL A 18 -12.45 -16.52 -20.67
C VAL A 18 -12.55 -17.22 -22.03
N CYS A 19 -11.47 -17.18 -22.81
CA CYS A 19 -11.30 -17.63 -24.17
C CYS A 19 -10.91 -19.12 -24.29
N VAL A 20 -10.69 -19.85 -23.19
CA VAL A 20 -10.52 -21.32 -23.22
C VAL A 20 -11.90 -21.99 -23.10
N PRO A 21 -12.33 -22.81 -24.08
CA PRO A 21 -13.60 -23.52 -24.00
C PRO A 21 -13.66 -24.41 -22.77
N ARG A 22 -14.63 -24.18 -21.87
CA ARG A 22 -14.80 -24.91 -20.61
C ARG A 22 -15.31 -26.35 -20.79
N HIS A 23 -15.59 -26.78 -22.03
CA HIS A 23 -16.28 -28.04 -22.32
C HIS A 23 -15.45 -29.31 -22.09
N ASN A 24 -14.14 -29.20 -21.80
CA ASN A 24 -13.24 -30.35 -21.61
C ASN A 24 -12.54 -30.38 -20.24
N LEU A 25 -13.00 -29.60 -19.25
CA LEU A 25 -12.40 -29.60 -17.90
C LEU A 25 -13.17 -30.56 -16.99
N ASP A 26 -12.42 -31.45 -16.33
CA ASP A 26 -12.95 -32.34 -15.29
C ASP A 26 -13.64 -31.50 -14.19
N PRO A 27 -14.91 -31.81 -13.81
CA PRO A 27 -15.59 -31.18 -12.68
C PRO A 27 -14.78 -31.14 -11.39
N SER A 28 -13.97 -32.17 -11.12
CA SER A 28 -13.11 -32.24 -9.94
C SER A 28 -12.04 -31.14 -9.94
N LEU A 29 -11.44 -30.86 -11.11
CA LEU A 29 -10.44 -29.82 -11.29
C LEU A 29 -11.06 -28.42 -11.13
N ILE A 30 -12.28 -28.22 -11.64
CA ILE A 30 -13.03 -26.97 -11.46
C ILE A 30 -13.27 -26.70 -9.96
N GLN A 31 -13.65 -27.73 -9.20
CA GLN A 31 -13.86 -27.62 -7.76
C GLN A 31 -12.57 -27.26 -7.02
N VAL A 32 -11.45 -27.92 -7.33
CA VAL A 32 -10.13 -27.63 -6.72
C VAL A 32 -9.70 -26.19 -7.04
N MET A 33 -9.88 -25.75 -8.29
CA MET A 33 -9.53 -24.39 -8.70
C MET A 33 -10.38 -23.32 -7.99
N ASN A 34 -11.68 -23.58 -7.81
CA ASN A 34 -12.58 -22.69 -7.10
C ASN A 34 -12.21 -22.59 -5.62
N GLU A 35 -11.90 -23.72 -4.97
CA GLU A 35 -11.46 -23.71 -3.57
C GLU A 35 -10.11 -22.99 -3.41
N ALA A 36 -9.15 -23.23 -4.29
CA ALA A 36 -7.87 -22.52 -4.29
C ALA A 36 -8.04 -21.00 -4.52
N ARG A 37 -9.00 -20.59 -5.36
CA ARG A 37 -9.35 -19.17 -5.50
C ARG A 37 -9.96 -18.62 -4.22
N ARG A 38 -10.89 -19.35 -3.60
CA ARG A 38 -11.55 -18.94 -2.36
C ARG A 38 -10.56 -18.75 -1.21
N LEU A 39 -9.62 -19.68 -1.05
CA LEU A 39 -8.57 -19.59 -0.02
C LEU A 39 -7.70 -18.33 -0.21
N ARG A 40 -7.27 -18.04 -1.45
CA ARG A 40 -6.49 -16.83 -1.76
C ARG A 40 -7.26 -15.54 -1.46
N VAL A 41 -8.53 -15.48 -1.85
CA VAL A 41 -9.41 -14.34 -1.57
C VAL A 41 -9.48 -14.07 -0.07
N MET A 42 -9.66 -15.13 0.72
CA MET A 42 -9.75 -15.02 2.17
C MET A 42 -8.43 -14.57 2.80
N GLU A 43 -7.30 -15.12 2.35
CA GLU A 43 -5.96 -14.80 2.85
C GLU A 43 -5.60 -13.33 2.56
N GLU A 44 -5.78 -12.88 1.32
CA GLU A 44 -5.52 -11.49 0.92
C GLU A 44 -6.42 -10.51 1.69
N LEU A 45 -7.70 -10.83 1.84
CA LEU A 45 -8.64 -9.97 2.57
C LEU A 45 -8.30 -9.90 4.06
N SER A 46 -7.94 -11.03 4.68
CA SER A 46 -7.47 -11.05 6.07
C SER A 46 -6.20 -10.23 6.25
N ALA A 47 -5.23 -10.35 5.34
CA ALA A 47 -4.00 -9.56 5.40
C ALA A 47 -4.29 -8.06 5.35
N VAL A 48 -5.26 -7.61 4.54
CA VAL A 48 -5.68 -6.20 4.49
C VAL A 48 -6.33 -5.75 5.80
N LEU A 49 -7.25 -6.55 6.34
CA LEU A 49 -7.93 -6.26 7.61
C LEU A 49 -6.95 -6.20 8.80
N GLU A 50 -5.96 -7.09 8.83
CA GLU A 50 -4.92 -7.11 9.86
C GLU A 50 -3.91 -5.99 9.72
N ARG A 51 -3.72 -5.49 8.50
CA ARG A 51 -2.77 -4.41 8.23
C ARG A 51 -3.29 -3.06 8.70
N ASP A 52 -4.55 -2.74 8.41
CA ASP A 52 -5.09 -1.41 8.69
C ASP A 52 -6.62 -1.42 8.79
N LEU A 53 -7.12 -1.93 9.92
CA LEU A 53 -8.55 -2.06 10.15
C LEU A 53 -9.28 -0.71 10.15
N MET A 54 -8.62 0.36 10.60
CA MET A 54 -9.20 1.70 10.68
C MET A 54 -9.34 2.33 9.30
N GLY A 55 -8.33 2.18 8.44
CA GLY A 55 -8.40 2.60 7.05
C GLY A 55 -9.47 1.85 6.27
N VAL A 56 -9.61 0.55 6.52
CA VAL A 56 -10.67 -0.30 5.94
C VAL A 56 -12.05 0.19 6.39
N ASP A 57 -12.23 0.43 7.69
CA ASP A 57 -13.48 0.93 8.27
C ASP A 57 -13.90 2.28 7.69
N ALA A 58 -12.98 3.25 7.66
CA ALA A 58 -13.25 4.57 7.11
C ALA A 58 -13.66 4.51 5.63
N LYS A 59 -12.95 3.71 4.82
CA LYS A 59 -13.27 3.55 3.40
C LYS A 59 -14.60 2.82 3.21
N TRP A 60 -14.90 1.83 4.05
CA TRP A 60 -16.18 1.15 4.06
C TRP A 60 -17.32 2.12 4.36
N VAL A 61 -17.17 2.98 5.38
CA VAL A 61 -18.15 4.04 5.70
C VAL A 61 -18.43 4.90 4.47
N LEU A 62 -17.41 5.48 3.84
CA LEU A 62 -17.60 6.35 2.67
C LEU A 62 -18.28 5.61 1.51
N PHE A 63 -17.86 4.37 1.25
CA PHE A 63 -18.49 3.53 0.23
C PHE A 63 -19.96 3.26 0.53
N THR A 64 -20.30 2.88 1.76
CA THR A 64 -21.70 2.61 2.15
C THR A 64 -22.56 3.86 2.05
N MET A 65 -22.03 5.04 2.40
CA MET A 65 -22.75 6.30 2.24
C MET A 65 -23.03 6.61 0.78
N ALA A 66 -22.03 6.43 -0.10
CA ALA A 66 -22.22 6.58 -1.55
C ALA A 66 -23.27 5.60 -2.13
N VAL A 67 -23.31 4.36 -1.63
CA VAL A 67 -24.32 3.35 -2.02
C VAL A 67 -25.72 3.72 -1.54
N GLN A 68 -25.85 4.33 -0.36
CA GLN A 68 -27.13 4.71 0.23
C GLN A 68 -27.68 6.03 -0.31
N SER A 69 -26.85 6.83 -0.99
CA SER A 69 -27.27 8.07 -1.63
C SER A 69 -28.22 7.82 -2.80
N TYR A 70 -29.17 8.73 -3.01
CA TYR A 70 -29.96 8.78 -4.23
C TYR A 70 -29.10 9.09 -5.48
N ARG A 71 -27.89 9.63 -5.29
CA ARG A 71 -26.92 9.96 -6.35
C ARG A 71 -25.92 8.83 -6.62
N TYR A 72 -26.17 7.61 -6.13
CA TYR A 72 -25.21 6.49 -6.16
C TYR A 72 -24.55 6.24 -7.54
N GLU A 73 -25.24 6.52 -8.65
CA GLU A 73 -24.69 6.35 -10.00
C GLU A 73 -23.43 7.20 -10.24
N GLN A 74 -23.37 8.38 -9.63
CA GLN A 74 -22.24 9.31 -9.72
C GLN A 74 -21.23 9.08 -8.59
N LEU A 75 -21.69 8.57 -7.45
CA LEU A 75 -20.89 8.47 -6.24
C LEU A 75 -20.15 7.13 -6.11
N VAL A 76 -20.73 6.03 -6.59
CA VAL A 76 -20.15 4.68 -6.49
C VAL A 76 -19.25 4.43 -7.70
N VAL A 77 -18.09 5.09 -7.71
CA VAL A 77 -17.13 5.03 -8.82
C VAL A 77 -15.78 4.47 -8.34
N PRO A 78 -15.28 3.36 -8.92
CA PRO A 78 -15.94 2.50 -9.90
C PRO A 78 -17.08 1.69 -9.28
N PHE A 79 -18.07 1.30 -10.09
CA PHE A 79 -19.18 0.47 -9.64
C PHE A 79 -18.76 -1.01 -9.55
N PRO A 80 -19.19 -1.77 -8.50
CA PRO A 80 -18.92 -3.19 -8.38
C PRO A 80 -19.42 -4.02 -9.57
N PRO A 81 -18.55 -4.70 -10.35
CA PRO A 81 -18.96 -5.39 -11.57
C PRO A 81 -19.97 -6.53 -11.35
N ALA A 82 -19.95 -7.16 -10.16
CA ALA A 82 -20.91 -8.21 -9.80
C ALA A 82 -22.36 -7.71 -9.70
N TYR A 83 -22.55 -6.40 -9.59
CA TYR A 83 -23.85 -5.74 -9.45
C TYR A 83 -24.21 -4.93 -10.71
N THR A 84 -23.46 -5.12 -11.80
CA THR A 84 -23.77 -4.52 -13.10
C THR A 84 -24.47 -5.57 -13.98
N THR A 85 -25.62 -5.21 -14.53
CA THR A 85 -26.34 -6.03 -15.51
C THR A 85 -26.29 -5.36 -16.89
N PRO A 86 -26.63 -6.08 -17.98
CA PRO A 86 -26.75 -5.46 -19.30
C PRO A 86 -27.80 -4.34 -19.36
N THR A 87 -28.76 -4.34 -18.44
CA THR A 87 -29.89 -3.39 -18.40
C THR A 87 -29.67 -2.22 -17.45
N GLY A 88 -28.61 -2.24 -16.62
CA GLY A 88 -28.32 -1.16 -15.68
C GLY A 88 -27.54 -1.60 -14.45
N LEU A 89 -27.57 -0.75 -13.42
CA LEU A 89 -26.93 -1.01 -12.12
C LEU A 89 -27.94 -1.63 -11.17
N ASN A 90 -27.59 -2.76 -10.54
CA ASN A 90 -28.43 -3.42 -9.53
C ASN A 90 -28.10 -2.87 -8.14
N ILE A 91 -28.56 -1.64 -7.88
CA ILE A 91 -28.33 -0.95 -6.60
C ILE A 91 -29.05 -1.64 -5.44
N ASP A 92 -30.23 -2.23 -5.67
CA ASP A 92 -31.01 -2.88 -4.62
C ASP A 92 -30.24 -4.05 -3.99
N SER A 93 -29.61 -4.89 -4.82
CA SER A 93 -28.80 -6.01 -4.34
C SER A 93 -27.52 -5.53 -3.64
N LEU A 94 -26.90 -4.45 -4.13
CA LEU A 94 -25.71 -3.87 -3.51
C LEU A 94 -26.04 -3.23 -2.15
N SER A 95 -27.14 -2.49 -2.07
CA SER A 95 -27.68 -1.89 -0.85
C SER A 95 -28.05 -2.96 0.18
N PHE A 96 -28.65 -4.07 -0.24
CA PHE A 96 -28.93 -5.20 0.64
C PHE A 96 -27.66 -5.84 1.22
N VAL A 97 -26.65 -6.12 0.39
CA VAL A 97 -25.40 -6.74 0.86
C VAL A 97 -24.63 -5.80 1.78
N THR A 98 -24.55 -4.50 1.46
CA THR A 98 -23.91 -3.50 2.35
C THR A 98 -24.67 -3.33 3.67
N GLY A 99 -26.01 -3.34 3.65
CA GLY A 99 -26.86 -3.23 4.83
C GLY A 99 -26.84 -4.44 5.77
N THR A 100 -26.46 -5.62 5.27
CA THR A 100 -26.36 -6.87 6.06
C THR A 100 -24.95 -7.16 6.59
N MET A 101 -23.99 -6.26 6.36
CA MET A 101 -22.63 -6.41 6.89
C MET A 101 -22.59 -6.27 8.40
N THR A 102 -21.83 -7.15 9.05
CA THR A 102 -21.52 -7.06 10.48
C THR A 102 -20.34 -6.12 10.74
N GLU A 103 -20.14 -5.71 12.00
CA GLU A 103 -18.91 -5.03 12.44
C GLU A 103 -17.63 -5.71 11.90
N LEU A 104 -16.61 -4.93 11.54
CA LEU A 104 -15.41 -5.47 10.86
C LEU A 104 -14.63 -6.47 11.73
N ALA A 105 -14.65 -6.33 13.06
CA ALA A 105 -14.02 -7.28 13.97
C ALA A 105 -14.74 -8.65 13.98
N ALA A 106 -16.08 -8.67 13.90
CA ALA A 106 -16.86 -9.90 13.73
C ALA A 106 -16.69 -10.46 12.32
N TYR A 107 -16.68 -9.59 11.31
CA TYR A 107 -16.43 -9.96 9.92
C TYR A 107 -15.10 -10.71 9.79
N GLN A 108 -14.00 -10.17 10.33
CA GLN A 108 -12.69 -10.81 10.29
C GLN A 108 -12.68 -12.19 10.96
N ARG A 109 -13.33 -12.33 12.13
CA ARG A 109 -13.45 -13.64 12.81
C ARG A 109 -14.23 -14.65 11.97
N ARG A 110 -15.38 -14.24 11.42
CA ARG A 110 -16.25 -15.09 10.60
C ARG A 110 -15.62 -15.44 9.24
N LEU A 111 -14.81 -14.54 8.68
CA LEU A 111 -14.00 -14.78 7.50
C LEU A 111 -13.08 -15.97 7.76
N MET A 112 -12.32 -15.96 8.85
CA MET A 112 -11.41 -17.06 9.22
C MET A 112 -12.12 -18.39 9.49
N GLN A 113 -13.36 -18.33 9.98
CA GLN A 113 -14.19 -19.51 10.19
C GLN A 113 -14.91 -20.00 8.93
N LYS A 114 -14.77 -19.32 7.79
CA LYS A 114 -15.49 -19.63 6.53
C LYS A 114 -17.03 -19.55 6.68
N LEU A 115 -17.53 -18.66 7.55
CA LEU A 115 -18.96 -18.51 7.90
C LEU A 115 -19.63 -17.26 7.31
N LEU A 116 -18.98 -16.59 6.36
CA LEU A 116 -19.53 -15.43 5.68
C LEU A 116 -20.23 -15.82 4.37
N PRO A 117 -21.36 -15.17 4.04
CA PRO A 117 -21.97 -15.29 2.72
C PRO A 117 -20.97 -14.93 1.61
N PRO A 118 -20.95 -15.65 0.48
CA PRO A 118 -20.03 -15.39 -0.63
C PRO A 118 -20.09 -13.95 -1.13
N GLU A 119 -21.29 -13.36 -1.22
CA GLU A 119 -21.53 -12.02 -1.74
C GLU A 119 -20.84 -10.96 -0.87
N GLN A 120 -20.83 -11.16 0.46
CA GLN A 120 -20.15 -10.27 1.40
C GLN A 120 -18.62 -10.38 1.27
N VAL A 121 -18.10 -11.58 1.04
CA VAL A 121 -16.65 -11.80 0.82
C VAL A 121 -16.22 -11.20 -0.51
N GLU A 122 -16.98 -11.42 -1.57
CA GLU A 122 -16.69 -10.92 -2.90
C GLU A 122 -16.73 -9.39 -2.97
N LEU A 123 -17.73 -8.75 -2.36
CA LEU A 123 -17.82 -7.29 -2.33
C LEU A 123 -16.64 -6.65 -1.58
N MET A 124 -16.31 -7.17 -0.39
CA MET A 124 -15.18 -6.69 0.40
C MET A 124 -13.84 -6.91 -0.33
N TYR A 125 -13.66 -8.10 -0.89
CA TYR A 125 -12.47 -8.40 -1.67
C TYR A 125 -12.34 -7.48 -2.89
N TRP A 126 -13.44 -7.25 -3.61
CA TRP A 126 -13.45 -6.32 -4.73
C TRP A 126 -13.05 -4.91 -4.26
N LEU A 127 -13.69 -4.37 -3.22
CA LEU A 127 -13.48 -2.99 -2.78
C LEU A 127 -12.05 -2.75 -2.29
N PHE A 128 -11.51 -3.66 -1.47
CA PHE A 128 -10.23 -3.44 -0.80
C PHE A 128 -9.03 -3.99 -1.57
N VAL A 129 -9.23 -4.98 -2.44
CA VAL A 129 -8.13 -5.65 -3.15
C VAL A 129 -8.19 -5.40 -4.66
N GLN A 130 -9.36 -5.26 -5.29
CA GLN A 130 -9.46 -5.23 -6.76
C GLN A 130 -9.78 -3.87 -7.39
N SER A 131 -10.57 -3.02 -6.72
CA SER A 131 -11.23 -1.83 -7.31
C SER A 131 -10.30 -0.70 -7.77
N ASP A 132 -8.98 -0.83 -7.60
CA ASP A 132 -7.94 0.18 -7.84
C ASP A 132 -8.16 1.55 -7.16
N THR A 133 -9.21 1.69 -6.34
CA THR A 133 -9.48 2.87 -5.54
C THR A 133 -8.42 3.08 -4.47
N PRO A 134 -8.10 4.34 -4.08
CA PRO A 134 -7.13 4.62 -3.04
C PRO A 134 -7.45 3.95 -1.70
N GLN A 135 -6.42 3.73 -0.90
CA GLN A 135 -6.52 3.20 0.44
C GLN A 135 -6.43 4.35 1.43
N LEU A 136 -7.23 4.29 2.49
CA LEU A 136 -7.12 5.24 3.59
C LEU A 136 -6.13 4.70 4.61
N ARG A 137 -5.18 5.53 5.04
CA ARG A 137 -4.15 5.18 6.02
C ARG A 137 -4.28 6.07 7.23
N GLN A 138 -4.44 5.48 8.41
CA GLN A 138 -4.53 6.29 9.63
C GLN A 138 -3.21 7.03 9.89
N VAL A 139 -3.28 8.34 10.02
CA VAL A 139 -2.16 9.18 10.46
C VAL A 139 -2.09 9.12 11.99
N GLN A 140 -0.96 8.66 12.50
CA GLN A 140 -0.77 8.50 13.93
C GLN A 140 -0.65 9.86 14.62
N ARG A 141 -1.02 9.92 15.91
CA ARG A 141 -1.04 11.17 16.68
C ARG A 141 0.32 11.87 16.72
N ASN A 142 1.41 11.11 16.64
CA ASN A 142 2.77 11.65 16.64
C ASN A 142 3.13 12.35 15.33
N ASP A 143 2.49 11.97 14.22
CA ASP A 143 2.76 12.52 12.88
C ASP A 143 1.81 13.67 12.52
N GLN A 144 0.71 13.83 13.27
CA GLN A 144 -0.25 14.92 13.07
C GLN A 144 0.34 16.34 13.23
N PRO A 145 1.28 16.63 14.17
CA PRO A 145 1.91 17.95 14.25
C PRO A 145 2.57 18.42 12.96
N GLU A 146 3.15 17.48 12.19
CA GLU A 146 3.75 17.79 10.90
C GLU A 146 2.69 18.23 9.87
N LEU A 147 1.54 17.55 9.85
CA LEU A 147 0.40 17.96 9.02
C LEU A 147 -0.10 19.36 9.39
N TRP A 148 -0.24 19.66 10.68
CA TRP A 148 -0.69 20.98 11.13
C TRP A 148 0.31 22.07 10.76
N ARG A 149 1.62 21.77 10.80
CA ARG A 149 2.66 22.68 10.35
C ARG A 149 2.56 22.96 8.85
N GLN A 150 2.29 21.94 8.04
CA GLN A 150 2.12 22.11 6.58
C GLN A 150 0.86 22.90 6.23
N LEU A 151 -0.19 22.79 7.04
CA LEU A 151 -1.44 23.52 6.87
C LEU A 151 -1.43 24.93 7.48
N ASP A 152 -0.38 25.29 8.21
CA ASP A 152 -0.29 26.49 9.05
C ASP A 152 -1.51 26.71 9.97
N PHE A 153 -2.23 25.61 10.27
CA PHE A 153 -3.45 25.65 11.05
C PHE A 153 -3.62 24.35 11.81
N LYS A 154 -4.05 24.48 13.06
CA LYS A 154 -4.35 23.36 13.94
C LYS A 154 -5.82 23.44 14.33
N PRO A 155 -6.68 22.54 13.80
CA PRO A 155 -8.11 22.57 14.08
C PRO A 155 -8.43 22.50 15.57
N ASP A 156 -9.39 23.33 15.98
CA ASP A 156 -10.05 23.26 17.29
C ASP A 156 -11.58 23.30 17.11
N PRO A 157 -12.32 22.23 17.47
CA PRO A 157 -11.85 20.99 18.08
C PRO A 157 -10.94 20.19 17.13
N ARG A 158 -10.05 19.37 17.70
CA ARG A 158 -9.16 18.50 16.89
C ARG A 158 -9.95 17.33 16.28
N PRO A 159 -9.61 16.88 15.06
CA PRO A 159 -10.17 15.66 14.50
C PRO A 159 -9.82 14.44 15.36
N HIS A 160 -10.78 13.54 15.50
CA HIS A 160 -10.62 12.31 16.28
C HIS A 160 -9.72 11.31 15.55
N LEU A 161 -9.87 11.27 14.23
CA LEU A 161 -9.17 10.43 13.29
C LEU A 161 -8.73 11.26 12.08
N VAL A 162 -7.53 10.99 11.60
CA VAL A 162 -6.97 11.63 10.40
C VAL A 162 -6.53 10.51 9.49
N PHE A 163 -6.98 10.53 8.24
CA PHE A 163 -6.62 9.53 7.25
C PHE A 163 -5.87 10.20 6.11
N ARG A 164 -4.75 9.62 5.71
CA ARG A 164 -4.06 9.94 4.46
C ARG A 164 -4.68 9.10 3.34
N VAL A 165 -4.99 9.73 2.22
CA VAL A 165 -5.41 9.05 1.00
C VAL A 165 -4.14 8.60 0.28
N ALA A 166 -3.92 7.29 0.20
CA ALA A 166 -2.76 6.69 -0.45
C ALA A 166 -3.19 5.95 -1.72
N PRO A 167 -2.53 6.19 -2.86
CA PRO A 167 -2.73 5.35 -4.04
C PRO A 167 -2.50 3.87 -3.70
N LYS A 168 -3.26 2.98 -4.34
CA LYS A 168 -3.14 1.54 -4.10
C LYS A 168 -1.71 1.07 -4.40
N GLY A 169 -1.12 0.34 -3.45
CA GLY A 169 0.25 -0.19 -3.57
C GLY A 169 1.34 0.79 -3.13
N GLN A 170 1.01 2.03 -2.79
CA GLN A 170 1.96 3.02 -2.28
C GLN A 170 1.88 3.09 -0.75
N ASP A 171 2.28 1.98 -0.11
CA ASP A 171 2.32 1.88 1.37
C ASP A 171 3.59 2.50 1.95
N VAL A 172 4.71 2.31 1.25
CA VAL A 172 6.05 2.69 1.68
C VAL A 172 6.62 3.63 0.62
N GLY A 173 6.34 4.92 0.76
CA GLY A 173 6.85 5.94 -0.15
C GLY A 173 6.98 7.28 0.58
N PRO A 174 7.91 8.14 0.15
CA PRO A 174 8.07 9.46 0.76
C PRO A 174 6.74 10.22 0.66
N ILE A 175 6.30 10.74 1.80
CA ILE A 175 5.11 11.57 1.88
C ILE A 175 5.42 12.86 1.14
N LYS A 176 4.82 13.06 -0.03
CA LYS A 176 4.90 14.36 -0.71
C LYS A 176 4.26 15.40 0.20
N PRO A 177 5.00 16.46 0.58
CA PRO A 177 4.47 17.52 1.43
C PRO A 177 3.31 18.22 0.73
N LEU A 178 2.41 18.78 1.53
CA LEU A 178 1.34 19.65 1.03
C LEU A 178 1.94 21.01 0.65
N GLU A 179 1.41 21.57 -0.43
CA GLU A 179 1.66 22.96 -0.81
C GLU A 179 0.44 23.79 -0.40
N LEU A 180 0.56 24.54 0.71
CA LEU A 180 -0.55 25.29 1.30
C LEU A 180 -1.25 26.23 0.30
N ALA A 181 -0.48 26.91 -0.55
CA ALA A 181 -1.02 27.83 -1.57
C ALA A 181 -1.95 27.14 -2.58
N ASN A 182 -1.83 25.82 -2.71
CA ASN A 182 -2.61 24.98 -3.60
C ASN A 182 -3.59 24.08 -2.81
N CYS A 183 -3.79 24.32 -1.51
CA CYS A 183 -4.74 23.55 -0.71
C CYS A 183 -6.16 24.10 -0.85
N LEU A 184 -7.12 23.19 -0.98
CA LEU A 184 -8.55 23.46 -0.95
C LEU A 184 -9.23 22.52 0.05
N PHE A 185 -10.28 22.98 0.69
CA PHE A 185 -10.99 22.22 1.71
C PHE A 185 -12.43 21.95 1.27
N TYR A 186 -12.86 20.70 1.39
CA TYR A 186 -14.24 20.30 1.11
C TYR A 186 -14.89 19.79 2.40
N CYS A 187 -16.05 20.35 2.73
CA CYS A 187 -16.82 20.01 3.94
C CYS A 187 -18.31 19.76 3.65
N GLY A 188 -18.67 19.51 2.39
CA GLY A 188 -20.03 19.17 1.98
C GLY A 188 -20.40 17.73 2.33
N ASP A 189 -21.29 17.15 1.52
CA ASP A 189 -21.83 15.81 1.74
C ASP A 189 -20.74 14.73 1.79
N MET A 190 -20.67 13.98 2.90
CA MET A 190 -19.69 12.91 3.07
C MET A 190 -19.84 11.75 2.06
N GLU A 191 -21.02 11.55 1.48
CA GLU A 191 -21.26 10.55 0.42
C GLU A 191 -20.45 10.84 -0.86
N GLU A 192 -20.09 12.11 -1.11
CA GLU A 192 -19.29 12.54 -2.26
C GLU A 192 -17.83 12.08 -2.15
N LEU A 193 -17.33 11.93 -0.91
CA LEU A 193 -15.92 11.67 -0.64
C LEU A 193 -15.41 10.36 -1.23
N PHE A 194 -16.26 9.34 -1.37
CA PHE A 194 -15.86 8.08 -2.01
C PHE A 194 -15.54 8.27 -3.50
N ALA A 195 -16.37 9.03 -4.22
CA ALA A 195 -16.11 9.38 -5.61
C ALA A 195 -14.92 10.33 -5.73
N MET A 196 -14.85 11.37 -4.89
CA MET A 196 -13.75 12.33 -4.92
C MET A 196 -12.39 11.68 -4.72
N MET A 197 -12.28 10.72 -3.79
CA MET A 197 -11.02 10.01 -3.58
C MET A 197 -10.74 8.98 -4.70
N SER A 198 -11.78 8.39 -5.31
CA SER A 198 -11.60 7.31 -6.29
C SER A 198 -11.40 7.82 -7.72
N ALA A 199 -11.91 9.00 -8.03
CA ALA A 199 -11.64 9.68 -9.27
C ALA A 199 -10.17 10.10 -9.32
N LYS A 200 -9.45 9.69 -10.39
CA LYS A 200 -8.03 10.03 -10.56
C LYS A 200 -7.76 11.55 -10.56
N SER A 201 -8.78 12.35 -10.82
CA SER A 201 -8.79 13.80 -10.66
C SER A 201 -10.23 14.30 -10.80
N TYR A 202 -10.71 15.10 -9.85
CA TYR A 202 -11.97 15.82 -9.99
C TYR A 202 -11.70 17.18 -10.69
N ASP A 203 -12.47 17.53 -11.73
CA ASP A 203 -12.33 18.79 -12.46
C ASP A 203 -13.26 19.84 -11.85
N LEU A 204 -12.68 20.88 -11.24
CA LEU A 204 -13.43 21.95 -10.59
C LEU A 204 -14.42 22.67 -11.51
N ASN A 205 -14.12 22.77 -12.81
CA ASN A 205 -15.02 23.50 -13.73
C ASN A 205 -16.27 22.70 -14.08
N ARG A 206 -16.21 21.38 -13.92
CA ARG A 206 -17.34 20.47 -14.19
C ARG A 206 -18.09 20.11 -12.92
N SER A 207 -17.47 20.29 -11.76
CA SER A 207 -18.06 20.03 -10.47
C SER A 207 -18.97 21.17 -10.03
N GLN A 208 -20.14 20.84 -9.50
CA GLN A 208 -20.97 21.77 -8.73
C GLN A 208 -20.58 21.80 -7.25
N LEU A 209 -19.42 21.24 -6.89
CA LEU A 209 -18.96 21.14 -5.52
C LEU A 209 -18.32 22.45 -5.08
N GLU A 210 -18.70 22.89 -3.87
CA GLU A 210 -18.13 24.07 -3.25
C GLU A 210 -16.90 23.70 -2.42
N PHE A 211 -15.82 24.45 -2.64
CA PHE A 211 -14.56 24.31 -1.91
C PHE A 211 -14.26 25.62 -1.19
N TYR A 212 -13.53 25.49 -0.08
CA TYR A 212 -13.12 26.60 0.77
C TYR A 212 -11.60 26.74 0.73
N ASP A 213 -11.12 27.97 0.75
CA ASP A 213 -9.68 28.27 0.81
C ASP A 213 -9.13 28.22 2.25
N ASP A 214 -10.02 28.21 3.24
CA ASP A 214 -9.70 28.23 4.66
C ASP A 214 -10.22 26.97 5.38
N LEU A 215 -9.32 26.32 6.13
CA LEU A 215 -9.62 25.12 6.88
C LEU A 215 -10.53 25.40 8.08
N GLU A 216 -10.38 26.55 8.74
CA GLU A 216 -11.21 26.89 9.89
C GLU A 216 -12.68 27.00 9.49
N THR A 217 -12.95 27.73 8.41
CA THR A 217 -14.27 27.86 7.80
C THR A 217 -14.85 26.49 7.45
N ALA A 218 -14.09 25.65 6.74
CA ALA A 218 -14.54 24.31 6.36
C ALA A 218 -14.87 23.42 7.58
N VAL A 219 -14.07 23.49 8.66
CA VAL A 219 -14.32 22.71 9.89
C VAL A 219 -15.57 23.18 10.64
N ASN A 220 -15.85 24.48 10.60
CA ASN A 220 -17.04 25.06 11.24
C ASN A 220 -18.33 24.78 10.46
N LEU A 221 -18.25 24.70 9.13
CA LEU A 221 -19.39 24.41 8.25
C LEU A 221 -19.66 22.92 8.06
N ALA A 222 -18.69 22.04 8.35
CA ALA A 222 -18.86 20.60 8.20
C ALA A 222 -20.04 20.06 9.05
N GLU A 223 -21.07 19.55 8.37
CA GLU A 223 -22.27 19.03 9.01
C GLU A 223 -22.11 17.59 9.51
N TRP A 224 -22.88 17.26 10.55
CA TRP A 224 -22.95 15.89 11.07
C TRP A 224 -23.89 15.04 10.24
N CYS A 225 -23.41 13.91 9.77
CA CYS A 225 -24.19 12.95 8.99
C CYS A 225 -24.06 11.52 9.55
N PRO A 226 -25.12 10.71 9.43
CA PRO A 226 -25.07 9.31 9.80
C PRO A 226 -24.11 8.55 8.87
N GLY A 227 -23.18 7.81 9.46
CA GLY A 227 -22.32 6.87 8.75
C GLY A 227 -22.84 5.44 8.89
N TRP A 228 -21.93 4.46 8.80
CA TRP A 228 -22.27 3.07 9.02
C TRP A 228 -22.46 2.75 10.52
N GLY A 229 -23.58 2.14 10.89
CA GLY A 229 -23.94 1.88 12.29
C GLY A 229 -22.96 1.00 13.09
N TYR A 230 -22.12 0.22 12.41
CA TYR A 230 -21.09 -0.62 13.03
C TYR A 230 -19.66 -0.07 12.89
N SER A 231 -19.53 1.17 12.41
CA SER A 231 -18.27 1.84 12.15
C SER A 231 -17.44 2.01 13.42
N ILE A 232 -16.17 1.64 13.32
CA ILE A 232 -15.15 1.89 14.35
C ILE A 232 -14.77 3.38 14.38
N CYS A 233 -14.95 4.10 13.26
CA CYS A 233 -14.72 5.54 13.18
C CYS A 233 -15.81 6.36 13.89
N GLY A 234 -17.03 5.83 14.00
CA GLY A 234 -18.19 6.52 14.56
C GLY A 234 -19.45 6.30 13.73
N THR A 235 -20.61 6.33 14.39
CA THR A 235 -21.93 6.21 13.74
C THR A 235 -22.48 7.56 13.27
N LEU A 236 -22.12 8.64 13.96
CA LEU A 236 -22.41 10.02 13.58
C LEU A 236 -21.09 10.74 13.37
N LEU A 237 -20.84 11.14 12.12
CA LEU A 237 -19.55 11.63 11.65
C LEU A 237 -19.73 12.99 10.98
N ARG A 238 -18.68 13.80 11.03
CA ARG A 238 -18.47 14.88 10.05
C ARG A 238 -17.04 14.75 9.53
N CYS A 239 -16.80 15.14 8.29
CA CYS A 239 -15.50 15.01 7.66
C CYS A 239 -15.15 16.28 6.87
N VAL A 240 -13.89 16.69 6.97
CA VAL A 240 -13.30 17.69 6.07
C VAL A 240 -12.24 17.01 5.23
N ALA A 241 -12.35 17.11 3.91
CA ALA A 241 -11.32 16.68 2.99
C ALA A 241 -10.32 17.82 2.76
N VAL A 242 -9.04 17.50 2.95
CA VAL A 242 -7.92 18.37 2.58
C VAL A 242 -7.46 17.93 1.20
N CYS A 243 -7.59 18.83 0.24
CA CYS A 243 -7.32 18.57 -1.16
C CYS A 243 -6.11 19.38 -1.64
N GLN A 244 -5.40 18.84 -2.62
CA GLN A 244 -4.34 19.53 -3.36
C GLN A 244 -4.85 19.84 -4.75
N LEU A 245 -4.78 21.11 -5.12
CA LEU A 245 -5.03 21.60 -6.46
C LEU A 245 -3.76 21.39 -7.29
N HIS A 246 -3.91 20.72 -8.42
CA HIS A 246 -2.88 20.54 -9.43
C HIS A 246 -3.20 21.35 -10.69
N ASP A 247 -2.26 21.37 -11.62
CA ASP A 247 -2.41 22.01 -12.93
C ASP A 247 -3.74 21.60 -13.62
N HIS A 248 -4.30 22.54 -14.38
CA HIS A 248 -5.61 22.41 -15.04
C HIS A 248 -6.80 22.23 -14.07
N LYS A 249 -6.72 22.80 -12.86
CA LYS A 249 -7.79 22.80 -11.86
C LYS A 249 -8.26 21.39 -11.46
N ARG A 250 -7.31 20.46 -11.39
CA ARG A 250 -7.56 19.09 -10.95
C ARG A 250 -7.37 18.98 -9.45
N VAL A 251 -8.36 18.44 -8.77
CA VAL A 251 -8.35 18.29 -7.31
C VAL A 251 -8.02 16.83 -6.96
N GLU A 252 -7.05 16.66 -6.07
CA GLU A 252 -6.69 15.38 -5.46
C GLU A 252 -6.96 15.45 -3.95
N VAL A 253 -7.75 14.52 -3.41
CA VAL A 253 -7.94 14.41 -1.97
C VAL A 253 -6.68 13.80 -1.35
N ARG A 254 -6.07 14.49 -0.38
CA ARG A 254 -4.82 14.07 0.27
C ARG A 254 -5.04 13.56 1.68
N TYR A 255 -5.90 14.23 2.44
CA TYR A 255 -6.24 13.84 3.81
C TYR A 255 -7.74 13.98 4.05
N LEU A 256 -8.24 13.18 5.00
CA LEU A 256 -9.59 13.24 5.52
C LEU A 256 -9.54 13.43 7.03
N LEU A 257 -10.18 14.49 7.51
CA LEU A 257 -10.26 14.85 8.93
C LEU A 257 -11.60 14.42 9.48
N PHE A 258 -11.62 13.29 10.18
CA PHE A 258 -12.85 12.70 10.72
C PHE A 258 -13.10 13.19 12.15
N TYR A 259 -14.31 13.67 12.38
CA TYR A 259 -14.82 13.98 13.71
C TYR A 259 -15.99 13.04 14.00
N SER A 260 -16.10 12.59 15.25
CA SER A 260 -17.17 11.72 15.70
C SER A 260 -17.86 12.33 16.92
N MET A 261 -19.19 12.41 16.91
CA MET A 261 -19.97 12.95 18.04
C MET A 261 -19.91 12.00 19.24
N CYS A 262 -20.05 10.70 18.98
CA CYS A 262 -20.18 9.67 20.01
C CYS A 262 -18.90 8.84 20.10
N TYR A 263 -17.75 9.49 20.29
CA TYR A 263 -16.48 8.78 20.40
C TYR A 263 -16.34 8.08 21.77
N THR A 264 -16.94 6.90 21.90
CA THR A 264 -17.04 6.20 23.18
C THR A 264 -15.68 5.63 23.66
N LYS A 265 -15.55 5.40 24.97
CA LYS A 265 -14.37 4.73 25.58
C LYS A 265 -14.11 3.34 24.97
N GLN A 266 -15.14 2.65 24.49
CA GLN A 266 -15.02 1.34 23.84
C GLN A 266 -14.35 1.44 22.47
N MET A 267 -14.73 2.45 21.67
CA MET A 267 -14.09 2.73 20.38
C MET A 267 -12.62 3.13 20.57
N GLN A 268 -12.31 3.86 21.64
CA GLN A 268 -10.93 4.14 22.05
C GLN A 268 -10.16 2.86 22.42
N ALA A 269 -10.79 1.90 23.08
CA ALA A 269 -10.14 0.65 23.47
C ALA A 269 -9.81 -0.23 22.25
N VAL A 270 -10.72 -0.35 21.28
CA VAL A 270 -10.47 -1.04 20.00
C VAL A 270 -9.32 -0.36 19.26
N ARG A 271 -9.35 0.98 19.15
CA ARG A 271 -8.25 1.75 18.58
C ARG A 271 -6.92 1.53 19.29
N ARG A 272 -6.89 1.52 20.63
CA ARG A 272 -5.66 1.30 21.41
C ARG A 272 -5.09 -0.11 21.20
N ARG A 273 -5.96 -1.12 21.08
CA ARG A 273 -5.52 -2.50 20.77
C ARG A 273 -4.92 -2.58 19.37
N GLN A 274 -5.56 -1.93 18.39
CA GLN A 274 -5.02 -1.86 17.03
C GLN A 274 -3.69 -1.11 17.01
N TRP A 275 -3.60 0.06 17.66
CA TRP A 275 -2.37 0.82 17.81
C TRP A 275 -1.22 -0.02 18.39
N LYS A 276 -1.48 -0.82 19.42
CA LYS A 276 -0.45 -1.70 20.01
C LYS A 276 0.07 -2.71 19.00
N LYS A 277 -0.83 -3.36 18.25
CA LYS A 277 -0.45 -4.30 17.18
C LYS A 277 0.36 -3.62 16.07
N ASP A 278 -0.06 -2.43 15.64
CA ASP A 278 0.62 -1.69 14.59
C ASP A 278 2.01 -1.24 15.04
N ARG A 279 2.16 -0.80 16.30
CA ARG A 279 3.45 -0.44 16.91
C ARG A 279 4.39 -1.63 17.02
N GLU A 280 3.91 -2.75 17.56
CA GLU A 280 4.69 -3.99 17.66
C GLU A 280 5.17 -4.45 16.27
N ARG A 281 4.34 -4.30 15.24
CA ARG A 281 4.72 -4.64 13.87
C ARG A 281 5.79 -3.69 13.29
N VAL A 282 5.68 -2.38 13.51
CA VAL A 282 6.71 -1.42 13.06
C VAL A 282 8.04 -1.69 13.77
N GLU A 283 8.00 -1.97 15.07
CA GLU A 283 9.22 -2.34 15.83
C GLU A 283 9.85 -3.64 15.28
N VAL A 284 9.05 -4.64 14.90
CA VAL A 284 9.54 -5.87 14.25
C VAL A 284 10.11 -5.62 12.85
N ILE A 285 9.48 -4.76 12.03
CA ILE A 285 9.99 -4.41 10.70
C ILE A 285 11.31 -3.65 10.80
N LEU A 286 11.41 -2.70 11.75
CA LEU A 286 12.65 -1.96 12.00
C LEU A 286 13.78 -2.88 12.51
N ASP A 287 13.48 -3.83 13.42
CA ASP A 287 14.45 -4.84 13.89
C ASP A 287 14.86 -5.80 12.76
N TYR A 288 13.96 -6.11 11.81
CA TYR A 288 14.29 -6.92 10.64
C TYR A 288 15.18 -6.17 9.63
N ASP A 289 14.85 -4.91 9.31
CA ASP A 289 15.64 -4.05 8.42
C ASP A 289 17.02 -3.75 9.01
N GLU A 290 17.11 -3.50 10.32
CA GLU A 290 18.39 -3.34 11.02
C GLU A 290 19.23 -4.62 10.96
N ARG A 291 18.60 -5.81 11.07
CA ARG A 291 19.29 -7.11 10.91
C ARG A 291 19.72 -7.39 9.47
N GLU A 292 18.90 -7.06 8.47
CA GLU A 292 19.30 -7.17 7.05
C GLU A 292 20.47 -6.25 6.74
N GLN A 293 20.44 -4.99 7.20
CA GLN A 293 21.56 -4.06 7.01
C GLN A 293 22.84 -4.49 7.74
N LEU A 294 22.72 -5.09 8.93
CA LEU A 294 23.84 -5.69 9.65
C LEU A 294 24.38 -6.93 8.91
N GLN A 295 23.50 -7.74 8.33
CA GLN A 295 23.88 -8.95 7.58
C GLN A 295 24.53 -8.60 6.23
N GLU A 296 24.07 -7.56 5.54
CA GLU A 296 24.73 -7.01 4.35
C GLU A 296 26.10 -6.39 4.67
N ARG A 297 26.23 -5.65 5.79
CA ARG A 297 27.54 -5.15 6.26
C ARG A 297 28.49 -6.27 6.64
N SER A 298 28.00 -7.34 7.25
CA SER A 298 28.81 -8.53 7.58
C SER A 298 29.26 -9.29 6.31
N SER A 299 28.41 -9.30 5.27
CA SER A 299 28.71 -9.94 3.98
C SER A 299 29.72 -9.12 3.17
N GLN A 300 29.63 -7.79 3.20
CA GLN A 300 30.62 -6.91 2.59
C GLN A 300 31.98 -7.00 3.30
N THR A 301 32.02 -6.99 4.64
CA THR A 301 33.28 -7.17 5.39
C THR A 301 33.90 -8.55 5.17
N SER A 302 33.11 -9.61 5.03
CA SER A 302 33.58 -10.93 4.63
C SER A 302 34.17 -10.94 3.20
N PHE A 303 33.52 -10.27 2.25
CA PHE A 303 34.01 -10.13 0.87
C PHE A 303 35.31 -9.32 0.79
N PHE A 304 35.42 -8.22 1.54
CA PHE A 304 36.66 -7.43 1.62
C PHE A 304 37.80 -8.21 2.30
N ASN A 305 37.53 -8.95 3.37
CA ASN A 305 38.52 -9.81 4.02
C ASN A 305 38.98 -10.96 3.10
N MET A 306 38.09 -11.51 2.28
CA MET A 306 38.43 -12.53 1.29
C MET A 306 39.28 -11.98 0.14
N ILE A 307 39.02 -10.74 -0.30
CA ILE A 307 39.83 -10.06 -1.33
C ILE A 307 41.20 -9.65 -0.77
N PHE A 308 41.28 -9.17 0.47
CA PHE A 308 42.55 -8.81 1.09
C PHE A 308 43.44 -10.04 1.31
N SER A 309 42.87 -11.16 1.79
CA SER A 309 43.57 -12.44 1.96
C SER A 309 44.22 -12.92 0.64
N ARG A 310 43.52 -12.80 -0.49
CA ARG A 310 44.05 -13.19 -1.81
C ARG A 310 45.13 -12.24 -2.34
N ARG A 311 45.06 -10.95 -2.03
CA ARG A 311 46.10 -9.98 -2.41
C ARG A 311 47.38 -10.14 -1.59
N SER A 312 47.28 -10.50 -0.31
CA SER A 312 48.44 -10.81 0.52
C SER A 312 49.24 -12.01 0.00
N ALA A 313 48.56 -13.08 -0.46
CA ALA A 313 49.22 -14.26 -1.00
C ALA A 313 49.99 -13.98 -2.31
N LEU A 314 49.45 -13.13 -3.19
CA LEU A 314 50.11 -12.75 -4.45
C LEU A 314 51.35 -11.85 -4.22
N VAL A 315 51.32 -10.97 -3.22
CA VAL A 315 52.48 -10.14 -2.88
C VAL A 315 53.61 -11.00 -2.31
N VAL A 316 53.30 -11.98 -1.45
CA VAL A 316 54.32 -12.91 -0.90
C VAL A 316 54.95 -13.78 -1.99
N LEU A 317 54.16 -14.28 -2.96
CA LEU A 317 54.67 -15.01 -4.13
C LEU A 317 55.50 -14.13 -5.08
N GLY A 318 55.14 -12.86 -5.24
CA GLY A 318 55.92 -11.89 -6.03
C GLY A 318 57.28 -11.56 -5.41
N VAL A 319 57.35 -11.42 -4.08
CA VAL A 319 58.62 -11.17 -3.38
C VAL A 319 59.56 -12.38 -3.43
N LEU A 320 59.02 -13.61 -3.33
CA LEU A 320 59.83 -14.82 -3.43
C LEU A 320 60.42 -15.04 -4.84
N THR A 321 59.68 -14.68 -5.89
CA THR A 321 60.20 -14.80 -7.27
C THR A 321 61.27 -13.75 -7.59
N LEU A 322 61.13 -12.51 -7.09
CA LEU A 322 62.16 -11.48 -7.20
C LEU A 322 63.42 -11.79 -6.39
N ALA A 323 63.29 -12.39 -5.20
CA ALA A 323 64.43 -12.87 -4.42
C ALA A 323 65.17 -14.01 -5.14
N SER A 324 64.44 -14.90 -5.81
CA SER A 324 65.04 -15.98 -6.61
C SER A 324 65.81 -15.43 -7.82
N LEU A 325 65.26 -14.44 -8.52
CA LEU A 325 65.89 -13.84 -9.70
C LEU A 325 67.14 -13.03 -9.34
N THR A 326 67.15 -12.34 -8.21
CA THR A 326 68.34 -11.63 -7.71
C THR A 326 69.45 -12.59 -7.30
N LEU A 327 69.12 -13.75 -6.73
CA LEU A 327 70.11 -14.78 -6.38
C LEU A 327 70.73 -15.46 -7.61
N VAL A 328 69.95 -15.64 -8.68
CA VAL A 328 70.47 -16.13 -9.98
C VAL A 328 71.36 -15.07 -10.65
N ALA A 329 71.00 -13.79 -10.56
CA ALA A 329 71.78 -12.70 -11.15
C ALA A 329 73.13 -12.48 -10.45
N THR A 330 73.22 -12.66 -9.12
CA THR A 330 74.49 -12.61 -8.40
C THR A 330 75.39 -13.80 -8.71
N ASN A 331 74.82 -15.01 -8.86
CA ASN A 331 75.58 -16.19 -9.29
C ASN A 331 76.15 -16.03 -10.71
N MET A 332 75.37 -15.48 -11.63
CA MET A 332 75.84 -15.18 -13.01
C MET A 332 76.97 -14.13 -13.03
N ARG A 333 76.94 -13.13 -12.14
CA ARG A 333 78.03 -12.13 -12.03
C ARG A 333 79.33 -12.75 -11.50
N GLN A 334 79.27 -13.67 -10.53
CA GLN A 334 80.47 -14.39 -10.09
C GLN A 334 81.08 -15.22 -11.23
N VAL A 335 80.29 -15.93 -12.03
CA VAL A 335 80.80 -16.72 -13.17
C VAL A 335 81.48 -15.82 -14.23
N SER A 336 81.01 -14.58 -14.43
CA SER A 336 81.67 -13.63 -15.34
C SER A 336 83.02 -13.09 -14.84
N GLN A 337 83.20 -12.97 -13.51
CA GLN A 337 84.47 -12.57 -12.89
C GLN A 337 85.53 -13.68 -12.93
N TRP A 338 85.12 -14.95 -12.92
CA TRP A 338 86.05 -16.07 -13.14
C TRP A 338 86.56 -16.14 -14.59
N ARG A 339 85.73 -15.77 -15.58
CA ARG A 339 86.16 -15.73 -17.00
C ARG A 339 87.11 -14.58 -17.33
N THR A 340 87.01 -13.45 -16.64
CA THR A 340 87.89 -12.29 -16.88
C THR A 340 89.27 -12.44 -16.23
N ASN A 341 89.40 -13.20 -15.13
CA ASN A 341 90.70 -13.48 -14.51
C ASN A 341 91.53 -14.58 -15.22
N TRP A 342 90.94 -15.34 -16.15
CA TRP A 342 91.69 -16.29 -16.98
C TRP A 342 92.35 -15.67 -18.21
N LEU A 343 91.91 -14.48 -18.64
CA LEU A 343 92.41 -13.80 -19.85
C LEU A 343 93.55 -12.80 -19.56
N THR A 344 93.97 -12.65 -18.31
CA THR A 344 95.06 -11.74 -17.86
C THR A 344 96.30 -12.48 -17.34
N ARG A 345 96.45 -13.76 -17.67
CA ARG A 345 97.66 -14.55 -17.35
C ARG A 345 98.33 -15.25 -18.54
N TYR A 346 98.10 -14.74 -19.76
CA TYR A 346 98.98 -14.96 -20.91
C TYR A 346 99.18 -13.66 -21.67
#